data_AF-A0A943NEM1-F1
#
_entry.id   AF-A0A943NEM1-F1
#
_cell.length_a   1.000
_cell.length_b   1.000
_cell.length_c   1.000
_cell.angle_alpha   90.00
_cell.angle_beta   90.00
_cell.angle_gamma   90.00
#
_symmetry.space_group_name_H-M   'P 1'
#
loop_
_entity.id
_entity.type
_entity.pdbx_description
1 polymer ?
#
loop_
_entity_poly.entity_id
_entity_poly.type
_entity_poly.pdbx_seq_one_letter_code
_entity_poly.pdbx_strand_id
1 'polypeptide(L)'
;NADMDCIGAALGLMRLSQCANRRGYIVLDESNATIEGALDSMAESKQYHDCIRTVDQALQLIRPTSVLVVVDTQRTSSVLSPQLYNKAAKTVIIDHHRRPVDSLSAPTLNYYEAGASSACEMVTEVMQYFADGLKPTPFESSALLAGMTMDTKSFAINTGARTFEAAGFLRRSGADTSMVKLMYQDDMTTFRNRAKVVENATIMDGGIAISTCSKDMPNNMLIAAQAADALLSIKGIQASFVLAETASGISISGRSLGQVNVQLILERIGGGGHLAVAGAQLKDITMNEAVDKLTDSIYSYLDEIGADYTRS
;
A
#
# COMPACT_ATOMS: atom_id res chain seq x y z
N ASN A 1 8.46 1.53 -3.07
CA ASN A 1 7.84 1.52 -1.73
C ASN A 1 7.07 0.23 -1.58
N ALA A 2 7.71 -0.82 -1.06
CA ALA A 2 7.02 -2.05 -0.74
C ALA A 2 6.24 -1.88 0.57
N ASP A 3 5.10 -2.53 0.67
CA ASP A 3 4.28 -2.62 1.87
C ASP A 3 4.06 -4.09 2.27
N MET A 4 3.12 -4.34 3.19
CA MET A 4 2.86 -5.71 3.65
C MET A 4 2.19 -6.59 2.61
N ASP A 5 1.47 -6.05 1.63
CA ASP A 5 0.90 -6.88 0.58
C ASP A 5 2.00 -7.43 -0.34
N CYS A 6 2.94 -6.56 -0.72
CA CYS A 6 4.13 -6.95 -1.47
C CYS A 6 4.99 -7.97 -0.69
N ILE A 7 5.32 -7.71 0.58
CA ILE A 7 6.17 -8.60 1.39
C ILE A 7 5.47 -9.93 1.72
N GLY A 8 4.18 -9.89 2.08
CA GLY A 8 3.39 -11.08 2.34
C GLY A 8 3.29 -11.99 1.13
N ALA A 9 2.98 -11.42 -0.04
CA ALA A 9 2.92 -12.16 -1.31
C ALA A 9 4.28 -12.78 -1.66
N ALA A 10 5.38 -12.04 -1.47
CA ALA A 10 6.73 -12.54 -1.70
C ALA A 10 7.10 -13.73 -0.78
N LEU A 11 6.72 -13.67 0.51
CA LEU A 11 6.89 -14.79 1.45
C LEU A 11 6.07 -16.02 1.04
N GLY A 12 4.82 -15.84 0.59
CA GLY A 12 3.99 -16.92 0.06
C GLY A 12 4.62 -17.58 -1.18
N LEU A 13 5.12 -16.81 -2.12
CA LEU A 13 5.82 -17.32 -3.32
C LEU A 13 7.14 -18.01 -2.99
N MET A 14 7.85 -17.54 -1.97
CA MET A 14 9.04 -18.22 -1.47
C MET A 14 8.69 -19.60 -0.89
N ARG A 15 7.58 -19.72 -0.15
CA ARG A 15 7.05 -21.02 0.30
C ARG A 15 6.74 -21.96 -0.88
N LEU A 16 6.12 -21.44 -1.94
CA LEU A 16 5.88 -22.21 -3.18
C LEU A 16 7.19 -22.69 -3.83
N SER A 17 8.19 -21.81 -3.89
CA SER A 17 9.51 -22.13 -4.43
C SER A 17 10.18 -23.26 -3.64
N GLN A 18 10.11 -23.20 -2.30
CA GLN A 18 10.64 -24.24 -1.40
C GLN A 18 9.89 -25.57 -1.59
N CYS A 19 8.56 -25.55 -1.72
CA CYS A 19 7.76 -26.74 -2.03
C CYS A 19 8.18 -27.41 -3.35
N ALA A 20 8.55 -26.61 -4.35
CA ALA A 20 9.08 -27.08 -5.62
C ALA A 20 10.58 -27.50 -5.57
N ASN A 21 11.17 -27.62 -4.37
CA ASN A 21 12.60 -27.89 -4.15
C ASN A 21 13.52 -26.88 -4.86
N ARG A 22 13.09 -25.61 -4.95
CA ARG A 22 13.85 -24.50 -5.49
C ARG A 22 14.16 -23.48 -4.40
N ARG A 23 15.23 -22.71 -4.61
CA ARG A 23 15.60 -21.62 -3.71
C ARG A 23 14.91 -20.33 -4.17
N GLY A 24 14.15 -19.71 -3.27
CA GLY A 24 13.55 -18.39 -3.47
C GLY A 24 14.34 -17.31 -2.74
N TYR A 25 14.32 -16.09 -3.29
CA TYR A 25 14.88 -14.89 -2.67
C TYR A 25 13.88 -13.75 -2.84
N ILE A 26 13.83 -12.86 -1.85
CA ILE A 26 13.06 -11.60 -1.92
C ILE A 26 14.06 -10.50 -2.26
N VAL A 27 13.76 -9.70 -3.29
CA VAL A 27 14.64 -8.59 -3.69
C VAL A 27 14.13 -7.31 -3.05
N LEU A 28 14.98 -6.67 -2.24
CA LEU A 28 14.68 -5.44 -1.51
C LEU A 28 15.98 -4.70 -1.22
N ASP A 29 16.04 -3.40 -1.56
CA ASP A 29 17.21 -2.54 -1.27
C ASP A 29 17.05 -1.76 0.03
N GLU A 30 15.85 -1.23 0.28
CA GLU A 30 15.58 -0.34 1.40
C GLU A 30 14.31 -0.78 2.17
N SER A 31 14.37 -0.66 3.49
CA SER A 31 13.22 -0.83 4.37
C SER A 31 12.43 0.48 4.47
N ASN A 32 11.20 0.38 4.96
CA ASN A 32 10.42 1.54 5.37
C ASN A 32 9.48 1.16 6.53
N ALA A 33 8.94 2.16 7.21
CA ALA A 33 8.10 1.99 8.40
C ALA A 33 6.88 1.06 8.23
N THR A 34 6.40 0.81 6.99
CA THR A 34 5.27 -0.10 6.77
C THR A 34 5.66 -1.58 6.75
N ILE A 35 6.95 -1.90 6.58
CA ILE A 35 7.46 -3.27 6.48
C ILE A 35 8.53 -3.61 7.52
N GLU A 36 9.06 -2.63 8.25
CA GLU A 36 10.11 -2.80 9.27
C GLU A 36 9.78 -3.94 10.26
N GLY A 37 8.59 -3.94 10.85
CA GLY A 37 8.20 -4.99 11.80
C GLY A 37 8.21 -6.41 11.22
N ALA A 38 7.90 -6.55 9.92
CA ALA A 38 7.98 -7.84 9.24
C ALA A 38 9.43 -8.22 8.94
N LEU A 39 10.27 -7.27 8.51
CA LEU A 39 11.69 -7.51 8.25
C LEU A 39 12.46 -7.87 9.53
N ASP A 40 12.15 -7.22 10.65
CA ASP A 40 12.71 -7.54 11.97
C ASP A 40 12.37 -8.99 12.36
N SER A 41 11.09 -9.36 12.21
CA SER A 41 10.63 -10.73 12.46
C SER A 41 11.31 -11.76 11.53
N MET A 42 11.60 -11.39 10.27
CA MET A 42 12.34 -12.24 9.34
C MET A 42 13.81 -12.39 9.74
N ALA A 43 14.46 -11.31 10.19
CA ALA A 43 15.86 -11.30 10.60
C ALA A 43 16.11 -12.17 11.84
N GLU A 44 15.16 -12.21 12.78
CA GLU A 44 15.22 -13.08 13.96
C GLU A 44 15.01 -14.57 13.63
N SER A 45 14.41 -14.87 12.48
CA SER A 45 14.13 -16.24 12.05
C SER A 45 15.30 -16.86 11.30
N LYS A 46 15.83 -17.98 11.82
CA LYS A 46 16.83 -18.81 11.13
C LYS A 46 16.38 -19.32 9.76
N GLN A 47 15.08 -19.31 9.47
CA GLN A 47 14.56 -19.74 8.17
C GLN A 47 14.64 -18.63 7.12
N TYR A 48 14.59 -17.36 7.53
CA TYR A 48 14.39 -16.22 6.63
C TYR A 48 15.54 -15.20 6.63
N HIS A 49 16.46 -15.26 7.59
CA HIS A 49 17.55 -14.28 7.74
C HIS A 49 18.41 -14.10 6.47
N ASP A 50 18.57 -15.16 5.66
CA ASP A 50 19.36 -15.13 4.43
C ASP A 50 18.50 -15.09 3.15
N CYS A 51 17.23 -14.70 3.22
CA CYS A 51 16.32 -14.72 2.07
C CYS A 51 16.25 -13.39 1.30
N ILE A 52 16.67 -12.27 1.90
CA ILE A 52 16.61 -10.94 1.28
C ILE A 52 17.90 -10.66 0.49
N ARG A 53 17.78 -10.14 -0.73
CA ARG A 53 18.90 -9.73 -1.57
C ARG A 53 18.69 -8.32 -2.09
N THR A 54 19.77 -7.54 -2.15
CA THR A 54 19.73 -6.26 -2.88
C THR A 54 19.58 -6.52 -4.38
N VAL A 55 19.18 -5.50 -5.14
CA VAL A 55 19.11 -5.54 -6.60
C VAL A 55 20.46 -5.96 -7.19
N ASP A 56 21.56 -5.40 -6.69
CA ASP A 56 22.91 -5.75 -7.16
C ASP A 56 23.24 -7.22 -6.92
N GLN A 57 22.92 -7.75 -5.73
CA GLN A 57 23.12 -9.17 -5.43
C GLN A 57 22.22 -10.04 -6.32
N ALA A 58 20.97 -9.65 -6.55
CA ALA A 58 20.05 -10.38 -7.43
C ALA A 58 20.54 -10.40 -8.88
N LEU A 59 21.08 -9.27 -9.39
CA LEU A 59 21.67 -9.15 -10.72
C LEU A 59 22.90 -10.06 -10.91
N GLN A 60 23.66 -10.34 -9.84
CA GLN A 60 24.78 -11.29 -9.86
C GLN A 60 24.31 -12.76 -9.79
N LEU A 61 23.18 -13.02 -9.12
CA LEU A 61 22.63 -14.37 -8.92
C LEU A 61 21.79 -14.87 -10.11
N ILE A 62 21.14 -13.97 -10.85
CA ILE A 62 20.19 -14.33 -11.90
C ILE A 62 20.84 -15.10 -13.05
N ARG A 63 20.18 -16.16 -13.50
CA ARG A 63 20.60 -17.04 -14.60
C ARG A 63 19.48 -17.16 -15.65
N PRO A 64 19.76 -17.64 -16.87
CA PRO A 64 18.72 -17.87 -17.89
C PRO A 64 17.61 -18.84 -17.45
N THR A 65 17.87 -19.69 -16.46
CA THR A 65 16.89 -20.63 -15.89
C THR A 65 16.12 -20.07 -14.69
N SER A 66 16.50 -18.89 -14.18
CA SER A 66 15.79 -18.21 -13.11
C SER A 66 14.40 -17.75 -13.57
N VAL A 67 13.46 -17.72 -12.65
CA VAL A 67 12.14 -17.09 -12.84
C VAL A 67 12.10 -15.87 -11.93
N LEU A 68 11.87 -14.70 -12.49
CA LEU A 68 11.59 -13.48 -11.73
C LEU A 68 10.08 -13.35 -11.54
N VAL A 69 9.61 -13.23 -10.31
CA VAL A 69 8.21 -12.95 -10.01
C VAL A 69 8.09 -11.52 -9.51
N VAL A 70 7.31 -10.71 -10.21
CA VAL A 70 6.91 -9.36 -9.79
C VAL A 70 5.54 -9.48 -9.12
N VAL A 71 5.42 -8.97 -7.90
CA VAL A 71 4.18 -8.96 -7.13
C VAL A 71 3.74 -7.53 -6.85
N ASP A 72 2.44 -7.33 -6.74
CA ASP A 72 1.82 -6.09 -6.26
C ASP A 72 2.13 -4.84 -7.12
N THR A 73 2.67 -5.06 -8.32
CA THR A 73 2.79 -4.01 -9.31
C THR A 73 2.95 -4.59 -10.70
N GLN A 74 2.46 -3.82 -11.67
CA GLN A 74 2.73 -4.03 -13.08
C GLN A 74 3.30 -2.77 -13.74
N ARG A 75 3.58 -1.69 -12.99
CA ARG A 75 4.12 -0.44 -13.55
C ARG A 75 5.63 -0.51 -13.69
N THR A 76 6.12 -0.13 -14.87
CA THR A 76 7.57 0.02 -15.11
C THR A 76 8.18 1.08 -14.20
N SER A 77 7.42 2.11 -13.85
CA SER A 77 7.85 3.19 -12.94
C SER A 77 7.85 2.79 -11.45
N SER A 78 7.16 1.72 -11.06
CA SER A 78 7.01 1.30 -9.65
C SER A 78 7.80 0.04 -9.30
N VAL A 79 8.21 -0.77 -10.30
CA VAL A 79 9.04 -1.95 -10.06
C VAL A 79 10.39 -1.54 -9.46
N LEU A 80 10.87 -2.32 -8.48
CA LEU A 80 12.11 -2.02 -7.75
C LEU A 80 13.33 -1.87 -8.68
N SER A 81 13.42 -2.71 -9.72
CA SER A 81 14.51 -2.63 -10.70
C SER A 81 14.05 -3.03 -12.11
N PRO A 82 13.82 -2.06 -13.01
CA PRO A 82 13.58 -2.34 -14.43
C PRO A 82 14.74 -3.10 -15.08
N GLN A 83 15.97 -2.87 -14.62
CA GLN A 83 17.15 -3.58 -15.10
C GLN A 83 17.09 -5.08 -14.78
N LEU A 84 16.69 -5.44 -13.56
CA LEU A 84 16.53 -6.85 -13.17
C LEU A 84 15.41 -7.52 -13.99
N TYR A 85 14.29 -6.80 -14.20
CA TYR A 85 13.19 -7.27 -15.05
C TYR A 85 13.66 -7.58 -16.48
N ASN A 86 14.37 -6.64 -17.11
CA ASN A 86 14.85 -6.81 -18.48
C ASN A 86 15.93 -7.90 -18.64
N LYS A 87 16.66 -8.22 -17.56
CA LYS A 87 17.68 -9.29 -17.57
C LYS A 87 17.06 -10.69 -17.39
N ALA A 88 15.86 -10.77 -16.83
CA ALA A 88 15.20 -12.05 -16.58
C ALA A 88 14.65 -12.67 -17.88
N ALA A 89 15.04 -13.92 -18.17
CA ALA A 89 14.54 -14.65 -19.33
C ALA A 89 13.09 -15.14 -19.15
N LYS A 90 12.66 -15.32 -17.89
CA LYS A 90 11.30 -15.74 -17.54
C LYS A 90 10.77 -14.83 -16.44
N THR A 91 9.61 -14.25 -16.69
CA THR A 91 8.97 -13.30 -15.78
C THR A 91 7.53 -13.70 -15.52
N VAL A 92 7.11 -13.61 -14.27
CA VAL A 92 5.73 -13.81 -13.84
C VAL A 92 5.28 -12.52 -13.16
N ILE A 93 4.07 -12.05 -13.45
CA ILE A 93 3.48 -10.89 -12.76
C ILE A 93 2.19 -11.34 -12.07
N ILE A 94 2.07 -11.00 -10.78
CA ILE A 94 0.87 -11.20 -9.97
C ILE A 94 0.48 -9.84 -9.42
N ASP A 95 -0.64 -9.28 -9.89
CA ASP A 95 -1.05 -7.93 -9.54
C ASP A 95 -2.59 -7.81 -9.53
N HIS A 96 -3.12 -7.08 -8.55
CA HIS A 96 -4.54 -6.79 -8.38
C HIS A 96 -4.91 -5.35 -8.79
N HIS A 97 -3.94 -4.55 -9.20
CA HIS A 97 -4.22 -3.20 -9.71
C HIS A 97 -4.82 -3.22 -11.11
N ARG A 98 -5.58 -2.17 -11.45
CA ARG A 98 -6.02 -1.93 -12.83
C ARG A 98 -4.81 -1.68 -13.73
N ARG A 99 -4.87 -2.27 -14.92
CA ARG A 99 -3.78 -2.18 -15.90
C ARG A 99 -3.46 -0.73 -16.28
N PRO A 100 -2.23 -0.25 -16.02
CA PRO A 100 -1.78 1.09 -16.37
C PRO A 100 -1.24 1.18 -17.80
N VAL A 101 -1.12 2.40 -18.32
CA VAL A 101 -0.51 2.65 -19.64
C VAL A 101 0.96 2.22 -19.67
N ASP A 102 1.71 2.44 -18.58
CA ASP A 102 3.13 2.10 -18.45
C ASP A 102 3.39 0.68 -17.92
N SER A 103 2.55 -0.28 -18.30
CA SER A 103 2.66 -1.68 -17.87
C SER A 103 3.98 -2.33 -18.32
N LEU A 104 4.54 -3.20 -17.49
CA LEU A 104 5.65 -4.09 -17.82
C LEU A 104 5.29 -4.96 -19.04
N SER A 105 6.22 -5.05 -19.99
CA SER A 105 6.00 -5.71 -21.27
C SER A 105 6.40 -7.19 -21.28
N ALA A 106 5.70 -7.98 -22.10
CA ALA A 106 6.04 -9.36 -22.47
C ALA A 106 6.40 -10.35 -21.33
N PRO A 107 5.60 -10.44 -20.26
CA PRO A 107 5.81 -11.45 -19.23
C PRO A 107 5.49 -12.86 -19.72
N THR A 108 6.18 -13.86 -19.16
CA THR A 108 5.93 -15.28 -19.46
C THR A 108 4.56 -15.72 -18.95
N LEU A 109 4.16 -15.24 -17.78
CA LEU A 109 2.83 -15.47 -17.21
C LEU A 109 2.33 -14.20 -16.53
N ASN A 110 1.05 -13.87 -16.74
CA ASN A 110 0.35 -12.80 -16.04
C ASN A 110 -0.86 -13.35 -15.31
N TYR A 111 -0.90 -13.14 -14.00
CA TYR A 111 -2.09 -13.34 -13.19
C TYR A 111 -2.58 -11.98 -12.72
N TYR A 112 -3.64 -11.48 -13.36
CA TYR A 112 -4.25 -10.19 -13.05
C TYR A 112 -5.69 -10.37 -12.61
N GLU A 113 -6.03 -9.82 -11.46
CA GLU A 113 -7.40 -9.85 -10.95
C GLU A 113 -7.71 -8.52 -10.26
N ALA A 114 -8.28 -7.58 -11.01
CA ALA A 114 -8.58 -6.23 -10.51
C ALA A 114 -9.68 -6.22 -9.41
N GLY A 115 -10.40 -7.33 -9.24
CA GLY A 115 -11.38 -7.51 -8.17
C GLY A 115 -10.84 -8.20 -6.91
N ALA A 116 -9.58 -8.66 -6.91
CA ALA A 116 -8.97 -9.27 -5.74
C ALA A 116 -8.62 -8.19 -4.71
N SER A 117 -8.70 -8.53 -3.42
CA SER A 117 -8.42 -7.54 -2.38
C SER A 117 -6.98 -7.09 -2.38
N SER A 118 -6.06 -8.01 -2.69
CA SER A 118 -4.62 -7.82 -2.58
C SER A 118 -3.85 -8.93 -3.33
N ALA A 119 -2.57 -8.73 -3.63
CA ALA A 119 -1.70 -9.78 -4.17
C ALA A 119 -1.52 -10.95 -3.19
N CYS A 120 -1.56 -10.71 -1.87
CA CYS A 120 -1.59 -11.77 -0.87
C CYS A 120 -2.82 -12.68 -1.00
N GLU A 121 -4.00 -12.14 -1.33
CA GLU A 121 -5.19 -12.95 -1.63
C GLU A 121 -4.89 -13.88 -2.81
N MET A 122 -4.38 -13.32 -3.91
CA MET A 122 -4.08 -14.06 -5.14
C MET A 122 -3.03 -15.15 -4.92
N VAL A 123 -1.95 -14.86 -4.18
CA VAL A 123 -0.92 -15.85 -3.84
C VAL A 123 -1.49 -16.94 -2.93
N THR A 124 -2.34 -16.58 -1.98
CA THR A 124 -3.01 -17.54 -1.09
C THR A 124 -3.90 -18.51 -1.86
N GLU A 125 -4.59 -18.06 -2.90
CA GLU A 125 -5.36 -18.94 -3.79
C GLU A 125 -4.45 -19.91 -4.55
N VAL A 126 -3.36 -19.41 -5.14
CA VAL A 126 -2.38 -20.27 -5.84
C VAL A 126 -1.84 -21.35 -4.90
N MET A 127 -1.54 -20.99 -3.65
CA MET A 127 -1.04 -21.93 -2.65
C MET A 127 -1.99 -23.10 -2.37
N GLN A 128 -3.31 -22.88 -2.41
CA GLN A 128 -4.30 -23.92 -2.16
C GLN A 128 -4.31 -25.02 -3.24
N TYR A 129 -3.84 -24.70 -4.46
CA TYR A 129 -3.84 -25.63 -5.59
C TYR A 129 -2.43 -26.06 -6.04
N PHE A 130 -1.38 -25.58 -5.37
CA PHE A 130 0.00 -25.78 -5.85
C PHE A 130 0.52 -27.21 -5.67
N ALA A 131 0.29 -27.79 -4.49
CA ALA A 131 0.68 -29.17 -4.17
C ALA A 131 -0.13 -29.71 -3.01
N ASP A 132 -0.43 -31.01 -3.05
CA ASP A 132 -1.14 -31.68 -1.96
C ASP A 132 -0.38 -31.55 -0.64
N GLY A 133 -1.07 -31.09 0.40
CA GLY A 133 -0.51 -30.96 1.75
C GLY A 133 0.44 -29.78 1.94
N LEU A 134 0.61 -28.90 0.95
CA LEU A 134 1.32 -27.64 1.14
C LEU A 134 0.64 -26.82 2.23
N LYS A 135 1.41 -26.46 3.26
CA LYS A 135 0.98 -25.54 4.31
C LYS A 135 2.04 -24.47 4.53
N PRO A 136 1.69 -23.18 4.47
CA PRO A 136 2.58 -22.14 4.98
C PRO A 136 2.83 -22.32 6.47
N THR A 137 3.96 -21.81 6.93
CA THR A 137 4.22 -21.66 8.37
C THR A 137 3.26 -20.65 9.00
N PRO A 138 3.10 -20.66 10.33
CA PRO A 138 2.37 -19.61 11.04
C PRO A 138 2.86 -18.20 10.70
N PHE A 139 4.18 -18.01 10.55
CA PHE A 139 4.76 -16.72 10.18
C PHE A 139 4.34 -16.29 8.77
N GLU A 140 4.54 -17.13 7.75
CA GLU A 140 4.14 -16.81 6.37
C GLU A 140 2.62 -16.60 6.25
N SER A 141 1.84 -17.41 6.98
CA SER A 141 0.38 -17.26 7.02
C SER A 141 -0.03 -15.92 7.63
N SER A 142 0.68 -15.49 8.68
CA SER A 142 0.45 -14.19 9.33
C SER A 142 0.87 -13.03 8.43
N ALA A 143 1.99 -13.14 7.71
CA ALA A 143 2.44 -12.11 6.79
C ALA A 143 1.50 -11.93 5.58
N LEU A 144 1.02 -13.04 4.99
CA LEU A 144 -0.02 -12.99 3.95
C LEU A 144 -1.32 -12.37 4.47
N LEU A 145 -1.74 -12.74 5.69
CA LEU A 145 -2.94 -12.19 6.30
C LEU A 145 -2.78 -10.70 6.62
N ALA A 146 -1.57 -10.28 7.02
CA ALA A 146 -1.24 -8.88 7.23
C ALA A 146 -1.42 -8.11 5.91
N GLY A 147 -0.77 -8.51 4.82
CA GLY A 147 -0.96 -7.88 3.51
C GLY A 147 -2.42 -7.69 3.11
N MET A 148 -3.23 -8.76 3.22
CA MET A 148 -4.68 -8.67 3.00
C MET A 148 -5.38 -7.68 3.94
N THR A 149 -4.99 -7.64 5.22
CA THR A 149 -5.55 -6.74 6.23
C THR A 149 -5.20 -5.28 5.92
N MET A 150 -4.02 -5.01 5.37
CA MET A 150 -3.59 -3.65 4.99
C MET A 150 -4.47 -3.09 3.87
N ASP A 151 -4.53 -3.79 2.74
CA ASP A 151 -5.22 -3.29 1.54
C ASP A 151 -6.73 -3.19 1.71
N THR A 152 -7.30 -4.10 2.51
CA THR A 152 -8.72 -4.09 2.82
C THR A 152 -9.10 -3.13 3.95
N LYS A 153 -8.12 -2.45 4.58
CA LYS A 153 -8.32 -1.69 5.82
C LYS A 153 -9.07 -2.50 6.88
N SER A 154 -8.54 -3.69 7.20
CA SER A 154 -9.17 -4.65 8.10
C SER A 154 -10.55 -5.11 7.63
N PHE A 155 -10.62 -5.54 6.36
CA PHE A 155 -11.83 -6.05 5.69
C PHE A 155 -12.94 -5.02 5.46
N ALA A 156 -12.69 -3.72 5.68
CA ALA A 156 -13.67 -2.66 5.53
C ALA A 156 -13.92 -2.26 4.07
N ILE A 157 -12.93 -2.42 3.18
CA ILE A 157 -12.99 -2.04 1.76
C ILE A 157 -12.45 -3.14 0.86
N ASN A 158 -12.90 -3.17 -0.40
CA ASN A 158 -12.42 -4.11 -1.44
C ASN A 158 -12.40 -5.59 -1.01
N THR A 159 -13.34 -5.99 -0.15
CA THR A 159 -13.43 -7.35 0.39
C THR A 159 -14.54 -8.13 -0.31
N GLY A 160 -14.22 -9.31 -0.85
CA GLY A 160 -15.16 -10.25 -1.44
C GLY A 160 -15.26 -11.57 -0.67
N ALA A 161 -16.10 -12.50 -1.18
CA ALA A 161 -16.19 -13.85 -0.62
C ALA A 161 -14.83 -14.58 -0.69
N ARG A 162 -14.13 -14.46 -1.83
CA ARG A 162 -12.78 -15.01 -2.05
C ARG A 162 -11.77 -14.49 -1.02
N THR A 163 -11.83 -13.21 -0.68
CA THR A 163 -11.00 -12.59 0.36
C THR A 163 -11.20 -13.28 1.72
N PHE A 164 -12.44 -13.52 2.13
CA PHE A 164 -12.72 -14.22 3.39
C PHE A 164 -12.34 -15.71 3.35
N GLU A 165 -12.50 -16.37 2.21
CA GLU A 165 -12.07 -17.76 2.02
C GLU A 165 -10.55 -17.91 2.15
N ALA A 166 -9.79 -17.03 1.49
CA ALA A 166 -8.34 -16.94 1.59
C ALA A 166 -7.90 -16.65 3.03
N ALA A 167 -8.49 -15.65 3.69
CA ALA A 167 -8.20 -15.36 5.10
C ALA A 167 -8.52 -16.55 6.03
N GLY A 168 -9.63 -17.25 5.76
CA GLY A 168 -10.00 -18.48 6.46
C GLY A 168 -8.98 -19.61 6.26
N PHE A 169 -8.44 -19.77 5.05
CA PHE A 169 -7.36 -20.71 4.77
C PHE A 169 -6.08 -20.36 5.54
N LEU A 170 -5.66 -19.09 5.53
CA LEU A 170 -4.48 -18.63 6.28
C LEU A 170 -4.66 -18.85 7.77
N ARG A 171 -5.85 -18.57 8.31
CA ARG A 171 -6.16 -18.82 9.72
C ARG A 171 -6.09 -20.31 10.07
N ARG A 172 -6.63 -21.19 9.21
CA ARG A 172 -6.49 -22.66 9.38
C ARG A 172 -5.04 -23.14 9.27
N SER A 173 -4.20 -22.38 8.56
CA SER A 173 -2.77 -22.64 8.39
C SER A 173 -1.90 -22.05 9.52
N GLY A 174 -2.52 -21.39 10.50
CA GLY A 174 -1.84 -20.91 11.71
C GLY A 174 -1.50 -19.42 11.70
N ALA A 175 -2.09 -18.61 10.81
CA ALA A 175 -1.95 -17.15 10.89
C ALA A 175 -2.38 -16.65 12.29
N ASP A 176 -1.52 -15.91 12.97
CA ASP A 176 -1.76 -15.33 14.29
C ASP A 176 -2.10 -13.84 14.17
N THR A 177 -3.34 -13.49 14.50
CA THR A 177 -3.83 -12.11 14.48
C THR A 177 -3.07 -11.20 15.45
N SER A 178 -2.45 -11.76 16.50
CA SER A 178 -1.60 -11.02 17.43
C SER A 178 -0.30 -10.61 16.75
N MET A 179 0.31 -11.51 15.97
CA MET A 179 1.49 -11.21 15.16
C MET A 179 1.17 -10.20 14.06
N VAL A 180 0.04 -10.36 13.37
CA VAL A 180 -0.46 -9.37 12.41
C VAL A 180 -0.54 -8.00 13.08
N LYS A 181 -1.19 -7.92 14.26
CA LYS A 181 -1.29 -6.66 15.01
C LYS A 181 0.08 -6.07 15.35
N LEU A 182 1.05 -6.88 15.76
CA LEU A 182 2.42 -6.42 16.06
C LEU A 182 3.11 -5.82 14.81
N MET A 183 2.92 -6.41 13.63
CA MET A 183 3.47 -5.88 12.37
C MET A 183 2.95 -4.48 12.00
N TYR A 184 1.77 -4.08 12.51
CA TYR A 184 1.14 -2.78 12.26
C TYR A 184 1.34 -1.76 13.39
N GLN A 185 2.08 -2.09 14.45
CA GLN A 185 2.24 -1.15 15.55
C GLN A 185 3.14 0.01 15.15
N ASP A 186 2.58 1.21 15.19
CA ASP A 186 3.38 2.43 15.15
C ASP A 186 4.17 2.60 16.45
N ASP A 187 5.36 3.18 16.37
CA ASP A 187 6.07 3.66 17.54
C ASP A 187 5.33 4.84 18.20
N MET A 188 5.66 5.15 19.45
CA MET A 188 4.99 6.20 20.22
C MET A 188 5.10 7.58 19.58
N THR A 189 6.20 7.89 18.89
CA THR A 189 6.41 9.18 18.22
C THR A 189 5.49 9.29 17.02
N THR A 190 5.45 8.26 16.16
CA THR A 190 4.55 8.20 15.01
C THR A 190 3.09 8.30 15.45
N PHE A 191 2.68 7.57 16.49
CA PHE A 191 1.33 7.66 17.06
C PHE A 191 1.00 9.07 17.55
N ARG A 192 1.89 9.71 18.33
CA ARG A 192 1.66 11.07 18.86
C ARG A 192 1.56 12.09 17.73
N ASN A 193 2.42 11.98 16.72
CA ASN A 193 2.40 12.90 15.59
C ASN A 193 1.10 12.77 14.79
N ARG A 194 0.66 11.54 14.50
CA ARG A 194 -0.66 11.29 13.86
C ARG A 194 -1.80 11.88 14.68
N ALA A 195 -1.82 11.63 15.99
CA ALA A 195 -2.85 12.17 16.88
C ALA A 195 -2.89 13.70 16.83
N LYS A 196 -1.73 14.36 16.83
CA LYS A 196 -1.61 15.82 16.71
C LYS A 196 -2.15 16.35 15.37
N VAL A 197 -1.90 15.65 14.27
CA VAL A 197 -2.43 16.03 12.96
C VAL A 197 -3.96 15.88 12.93
N VAL A 198 -4.50 14.81 13.50
CA VAL A 198 -5.96 14.63 13.62
C VAL A 198 -6.58 15.71 14.53
N GLU A 199 -5.95 16.03 15.66
CA GLU A 199 -6.38 17.07 16.61
C GLU A 199 -6.47 18.46 15.96
N ASN A 200 -5.52 18.80 15.10
CA ASN A 200 -5.45 20.11 14.44
C ASN A 200 -6.33 20.23 13.18
N ALA A 201 -7.14 19.21 12.86
CA ALA A 201 -7.95 19.25 11.65
C ALA A 201 -9.07 20.29 11.74
N THR A 202 -9.19 21.10 10.69
CA THR A 202 -10.33 22.01 10.49
C THR A 202 -11.38 21.27 9.68
N ILE A 203 -12.62 21.26 10.18
CA ILE A 203 -13.76 20.64 9.49
C ILE A 203 -14.54 21.75 8.78
N MET A 204 -14.63 21.62 7.46
CA MET A 204 -15.44 22.46 6.59
C MET A 204 -16.81 21.84 6.33
N ASP A 205 -17.66 22.60 5.67
CA ASP A 205 -18.94 22.15 5.15
C ASP A 205 -18.83 20.87 4.28
N GLY A 206 -19.93 20.13 4.19
CA GLY A 206 -19.96 18.83 3.53
C GLY A 206 -19.22 17.71 4.29
N GLY A 207 -18.75 17.97 5.51
CA GLY A 207 -17.99 17.01 6.30
C GLY A 207 -16.59 16.78 5.74
N ILE A 208 -15.95 17.81 5.20
CA ILE A 208 -14.61 17.73 4.63
C ILE A 208 -13.60 18.24 5.66
N ALA A 209 -12.66 17.40 6.06
CA ALA A 209 -11.60 17.78 7.00
C ALA A 209 -10.29 18.12 6.28
N ILE A 210 -9.62 19.18 6.72
CA ILE A 210 -8.29 19.57 6.25
C ILE A 210 -7.34 19.63 7.44
N SER A 211 -6.15 19.06 7.32
CA SER A 211 -5.09 19.19 8.33
C SER A 211 -3.70 19.27 7.69
N THR A 212 -2.69 19.63 8.49
CA THR A 212 -1.31 19.76 8.04
C THR A 212 -0.35 19.04 9.00
N CYS A 213 0.67 18.41 8.43
CA CYS A 213 1.83 17.94 9.17
C CYS A 213 2.75 19.13 9.48
N SER A 214 3.35 19.14 10.67
CA SER A 214 4.37 20.14 11.01
C SER A 214 5.63 19.96 10.15
N LYS A 215 6.32 21.08 9.86
CA LYS A 215 7.48 21.15 8.94
C LYS A 215 8.56 20.08 9.20
N ASP A 216 8.92 19.87 10.46
CA ASP A 216 10.01 18.96 10.85
C ASP A 216 9.51 17.60 11.38
N MET A 217 8.28 17.22 11.03
CA MET A 217 7.71 15.96 11.48
C MET A 217 8.39 14.78 10.75
N PRO A 218 9.02 13.83 11.46
CA PRO A 218 9.61 12.66 10.83
C PRO A 218 8.49 11.80 10.22
N ASN A 219 8.76 11.14 9.09
CA ASN A 219 7.78 10.30 8.39
C ASN A 219 6.46 11.03 8.06
N ASN A 220 6.51 12.34 7.83
CA ASN A 220 5.31 13.17 7.62
C ASN A 220 4.39 12.67 6.49
N MET A 221 4.92 12.04 5.44
CA MET A 221 4.15 11.44 4.36
C MET A 221 3.30 10.25 4.84
N LEU A 222 3.91 9.36 5.63
CA LEU A 222 3.19 8.24 6.25
C LEU A 222 2.14 8.78 7.23
N ILE A 223 2.52 9.74 8.07
CA ILE A 223 1.62 10.34 9.06
C ILE A 223 0.46 11.05 8.36
N ALA A 224 0.70 11.75 7.25
CA ALA A 224 -0.36 12.42 6.49
C ALA A 224 -1.37 11.41 5.95
N ALA A 225 -0.90 10.33 5.34
CA ALA A 225 -1.76 9.26 4.83
C ALA A 225 -2.58 8.62 5.96
N GLN A 226 -1.93 8.24 7.06
CA GLN A 226 -2.61 7.62 8.21
C GLN A 226 -3.57 8.58 8.92
N ALA A 227 -3.23 9.87 9.04
CA ALA A 227 -4.09 10.87 9.65
C ALA A 227 -5.33 11.15 8.79
N ALA A 228 -5.18 11.16 7.45
CA ALA A 228 -6.32 11.24 6.55
C ALA A 228 -7.26 10.04 6.75
N ASP A 229 -6.72 8.82 6.80
CA ASP A 229 -7.53 7.62 7.09
C ASP A 229 -8.18 7.66 8.49
N ALA A 230 -7.48 8.17 9.51
CA ALA A 230 -8.02 8.33 10.86
C ALA A 230 -9.15 9.35 10.93
N LEU A 231 -9.05 10.47 10.18
CA LEU A 231 -10.12 11.47 10.11
C LEU A 231 -11.43 10.88 9.57
N LEU A 232 -11.37 9.98 8.59
CA LEU A 232 -12.55 9.29 8.08
C LEU A 232 -13.26 8.38 9.09
N SER A 233 -12.58 8.00 10.18
CA SER A 233 -13.21 7.23 11.27
C SER A 233 -14.05 8.09 12.22
N ILE A 234 -13.98 9.41 12.11
CA ILE A 234 -14.74 10.35 12.95
C ILE A 234 -16.12 10.59 12.32
N LYS A 235 -17.17 10.39 13.11
CA LYS A 235 -18.56 10.57 12.70
C LYS A 235 -18.77 11.97 12.11
N GLY A 236 -19.30 12.02 10.89
CA GLY A 236 -19.63 13.26 10.18
C GLY A 236 -18.60 13.65 9.12
N ILE A 237 -17.39 13.08 9.14
CA ILE A 237 -16.37 13.33 8.13
C ILE A 237 -16.60 12.40 6.92
N GLN A 238 -16.80 12.98 5.73
CA GLN A 238 -17.00 12.29 4.45
C GLN A 238 -15.75 12.25 3.57
N ALA A 239 -14.87 13.24 3.73
CA ALA A 239 -13.56 13.30 3.11
C ALA A 239 -12.55 13.98 4.02
N SER A 240 -11.27 13.66 3.81
CA SER A 240 -10.16 14.25 4.55
C SER A 240 -8.99 14.53 3.62
N PHE A 241 -8.33 15.65 3.84
CA PHE A 241 -7.10 16.04 3.17
C PHE A 241 -6.04 16.39 4.19
N VAL A 242 -4.87 15.78 4.08
CA VAL A 242 -3.73 16.09 4.95
C VAL A 242 -2.53 16.48 4.11
N LEU A 243 -1.96 17.65 4.41
CA LEU A 243 -0.83 18.21 3.68
C LEU A 243 0.48 17.98 4.44
N ALA A 244 1.55 17.65 3.73
CA ALA A 244 2.89 17.46 4.30
C ALA A 244 3.97 18.10 3.43
N GLU A 245 4.99 18.70 4.06
CA GLU A 245 6.14 19.27 3.35
C GLU A 245 7.13 18.18 2.95
N THR A 246 7.62 18.22 1.72
CA THR A 246 8.56 17.25 1.15
C THR A 246 9.69 17.99 0.45
N ALA A 247 10.78 17.29 0.11
CA ALA A 247 11.87 17.88 -0.67
C ALA A 247 11.42 18.44 -2.04
N SER A 248 10.29 17.97 -2.56
CA SER A 248 9.71 18.37 -3.84
C SER A 248 8.52 19.33 -3.71
N GLY A 249 8.29 19.93 -2.54
CA GLY A 249 7.18 20.86 -2.26
C GLY A 249 6.14 20.29 -1.29
N ILE A 250 4.88 20.70 -1.41
CA ILE A 250 3.80 20.24 -0.52
C ILE A 250 3.06 19.06 -1.15
N SER A 251 3.04 17.93 -0.46
CA SER A 251 2.24 16.78 -0.83
C SER A 251 0.89 16.80 -0.13
N ILE A 252 -0.17 16.37 -0.81
CA ILE A 252 -1.54 16.30 -0.28
C ILE A 252 -2.02 14.87 -0.37
N SER A 253 -2.48 14.30 0.74
CA SER A 253 -3.15 13.00 0.80
C SER A 253 -4.66 13.17 0.98
N GLY A 254 -5.44 12.81 -0.03
CA GLY A 254 -6.90 12.82 0.00
C GLY A 254 -7.49 11.44 0.25
N ARG A 255 -8.54 11.36 1.07
CA ARG A 255 -9.35 10.16 1.34
C ARG A 255 -10.84 10.49 1.39
N SER A 256 -11.71 9.57 0.98
CA SER A 256 -13.16 9.68 1.15
C SER A 256 -13.84 8.34 1.44
N LEU A 257 -15.00 8.41 2.08
CA LEU A 257 -15.95 7.30 2.21
C LEU A 257 -16.74 7.00 0.91
N GLY A 258 -16.49 7.75 -0.17
CA GLY A 258 -17.04 7.48 -1.50
C GLY A 258 -18.17 8.43 -1.94
N GLN A 259 -18.60 9.35 -1.07
CA GLN A 259 -19.59 10.38 -1.44
C GLN A 259 -18.92 11.63 -2.03
N VAL A 260 -17.72 11.97 -1.56
CA VAL A 260 -16.95 13.11 -2.05
C VAL A 260 -15.85 12.59 -2.97
N ASN A 261 -15.84 13.05 -4.22
CA ASN A 261 -14.86 12.63 -5.20
C ASN A 261 -13.54 13.38 -5.01
N VAL A 262 -12.62 12.80 -4.23
CA VAL A 262 -11.33 13.42 -3.91
C VAL A 262 -10.38 13.49 -5.11
N GLN A 263 -10.59 12.64 -6.12
CA GLN A 263 -9.84 12.72 -7.39
C GLN A 263 -10.14 14.05 -8.09
N LEU A 264 -11.41 14.41 -8.29
CA LEU A 264 -11.77 15.64 -8.99
C LEU A 264 -11.24 16.89 -8.27
N ILE A 265 -11.29 16.90 -6.93
CA ILE A 265 -10.74 17.99 -6.12
C ILE A 265 -9.23 18.14 -6.34
N LEU A 266 -8.47 17.05 -6.33
CA LEU A 266 -7.02 17.11 -6.45
C LEU A 266 -6.54 17.29 -7.90
N GLU A 267 -7.28 16.81 -8.90
CA GLU A 267 -6.96 17.01 -10.32
C GLU A 267 -6.93 18.51 -10.70
N ARG A 268 -7.81 19.33 -10.12
CA ARG A 268 -7.83 20.79 -10.35
C ARG A 268 -6.54 21.50 -9.92
N ILE A 269 -5.80 20.91 -8.98
CA ILE A 269 -4.54 21.44 -8.47
C ILE A 269 -3.33 20.62 -8.95
N GLY A 270 -3.49 19.84 -10.04
CA GLY A 270 -2.40 19.09 -10.67
C GLY A 270 -2.08 17.75 -10.01
N GLY A 271 -3.00 17.23 -9.18
CA GLY A 271 -2.96 15.89 -8.63
C GLY A 271 -3.71 14.86 -9.46
N GLY A 272 -4.08 13.75 -8.81
CA GLY A 272 -4.86 12.68 -9.43
C GLY A 272 -5.07 11.50 -8.48
N GLY A 273 -5.77 10.48 -8.97
CA GLY A 273 -6.01 9.25 -8.21
C GLY A 273 -7.34 8.60 -8.58
N HIS A 274 -8.09 8.23 -7.55
CA HIS A 274 -9.39 7.59 -7.64
C HIS A 274 -10.41 8.29 -6.75
N LEU A 275 -11.69 8.00 -6.97
CA LEU A 275 -12.81 8.63 -6.29
C LEU A 275 -12.64 8.74 -4.76
N ALA A 276 -12.10 7.70 -4.11
CA ALA A 276 -11.96 7.63 -2.66
C ALA A 276 -10.53 7.88 -2.14
N VAL A 277 -9.52 7.88 -3.02
CA VAL A 277 -8.11 8.01 -2.65
C VAL A 277 -7.38 8.76 -3.76
N ALA A 278 -6.80 9.90 -3.44
CA ALA A 278 -6.07 10.71 -4.41
C ALA A 278 -4.93 11.47 -3.74
N GLY A 279 -4.00 11.97 -4.55
CA GLY A 279 -2.88 12.77 -4.08
C GLY A 279 -2.51 13.89 -5.03
N ALA A 280 -1.85 14.92 -4.51
CA ALA A 280 -1.29 16.02 -5.30
C ALA A 280 0.10 16.40 -4.78
N GLN A 281 0.95 16.91 -5.66
CA GLN A 281 2.26 17.45 -5.30
C GLN A 281 2.37 18.88 -5.85
N LEU A 282 2.37 19.85 -4.96
CA LEU A 282 2.44 21.27 -5.29
C LEU A 282 3.87 21.78 -5.10
N LYS A 283 4.48 22.26 -6.17
CA LYS A 283 5.85 22.77 -6.19
C LYS A 283 5.88 24.27 -5.95
N ASP A 284 6.99 24.74 -5.35
CA ASP A 284 7.32 26.16 -5.22
C ASP A 284 6.25 27.02 -4.53
N ILE A 285 5.55 26.44 -3.55
CA ILE A 285 4.56 27.13 -2.71
C ILE A 285 4.74 26.81 -1.23
N THR A 286 4.24 27.70 -0.38
CA THR A 286 4.18 27.52 1.07
C THR A 286 3.01 26.63 1.50
N MET A 287 3.06 26.12 2.73
CA MET A 287 1.95 25.33 3.30
C MET A 287 0.63 26.12 3.32
N ASN A 288 0.66 27.42 3.63
CA ASN A 288 -0.56 28.24 3.66
C ASN A 288 -1.15 28.39 2.25
N GLU A 289 -0.33 28.69 1.25
CA GLU A 289 -0.78 28.77 -0.15
C GLU A 289 -1.32 27.42 -0.64
N ALA A 290 -0.77 26.30 -0.16
CA ALA A 290 -1.25 24.96 -0.49
C ALA A 290 -2.64 24.69 0.12
N VAL A 291 -2.85 25.08 1.38
CA VAL A 291 -4.15 25.01 2.05
C VAL A 291 -5.18 25.89 1.34
N ASP A 292 -4.82 27.12 0.98
CA ASP A 292 -5.71 28.04 0.26
C ASP A 292 -6.12 27.46 -1.10
N LYS A 293 -5.16 26.99 -1.91
CA LYS A 293 -5.44 26.34 -3.20
C LYS A 293 -6.34 25.12 -3.08
N LEU A 294 -6.11 24.28 -2.06
CA LEU A 294 -6.94 23.11 -1.80
C LEU A 294 -8.36 23.54 -1.41
N THR A 295 -8.48 24.53 -0.54
CA THR A 295 -9.75 25.08 -0.06
C THR A 295 -10.58 25.64 -1.22
N ASP A 296 -9.96 26.41 -2.12
CA ASP A 296 -10.61 26.93 -3.32
C ASP A 296 -11.09 25.80 -4.26
N SER A 297 -10.28 24.74 -4.40
CA SER A 297 -10.67 23.57 -5.20
C SER A 297 -11.85 22.81 -4.59
N ILE A 298 -11.90 22.72 -3.25
CA ILE A 298 -13.01 22.11 -2.52
C ILE A 298 -14.29 22.95 -2.71
N TYR A 299 -14.23 24.27 -2.55
CA TYR A 299 -15.41 25.11 -2.79
C TYR A 299 -15.91 24.99 -4.22
N SER A 300 -15.01 25.02 -5.21
CA SER A 300 -15.38 24.82 -6.61
C SER A 300 -16.06 23.46 -6.85
N TYR A 301 -15.58 22.40 -6.18
CA TYR A 301 -16.23 21.09 -6.22
C TYR A 301 -17.65 21.13 -5.65
N LEU A 302 -17.82 21.73 -4.47
CA LEU A 302 -19.10 21.81 -3.76
C LEU A 302 -20.14 22.61 -4.55
N ASP A 303 -19.72 23.73 -5.14
CA ASP A 303 -20.56 24.57 -6.01
C ASP A 303 -21.04 23.79 -7.25
N GLU A 304 -20.15 23.03 -7.90
CA GLU A 304 -20.49 22.23 -9.08
C GLU A 304 -21.49 21.10 -8.80
N ILE A 305 -21.42 20.49 -7.61
CA ILE A 305 -22.38 19.44 -7.22
C ILE A 305 -23.68 20.01 -6.62
N GLY A 306 -23.84 21.34 -6.61
CA GLY A 306 -25.05 22.02 -6.16
C GLY A 306 -25.29 21.89 -4.65
N ALA A 307 -24.21 21.73 -3.87
CA ALA A 307 -24.32 21.67 -2.43
C ALA A 307 -24.28 23.08 -1.86
N ASP A 308 -25.44 23.61 -1.45
CA ASP A 308 -25.59 24.93 -0.83
C ASP A 308 -24.82 24.99 0.50
N TYR A 309 -23.54 25.36 0.43
CA TYR A 309 -22.67 25.55 1.57
C TYR A 309 -22.17 26.99 1.57
N THR A 310 -22.79 27.83 2.40
CA THR A 310 -22.44 29.24 2.56
C THR A 310 -21.07 29.37 3.22
N ARG A 311 -20.11 30.02 2.54
CA ARG A 311 -18.78 30.36 3.08
C ARG A 311 -18.90 30.96 4.49
N SER A 312 -18.41 30.25 5.50
CA SER A 312 -18.27 30.74 6.89
C SER A 312 -16.84 31.11 7.21
#